data_AF-A0A1H9C4F5-F1
#
_entry.id   AF-A0A1H9C4F5-F1
#
_cell.length_a   1.000
_cell.length_b   1.000
_cell.length_c   1.000
_cell.angle_alpha   90.00
_cell.angle_beta   90.00
_cell.angle_gamma   90.00
#
_symmetry.space_group_name_H-M   'P 1'
#
loop_
_entity.id
_entity.type
_entity.pdbx_description
1 polymer ?
#
loop_
_entity_poly.entity_id
_entity_poly.type
_entity_poly.pdbx_seq_one_letter_code
_entity_poly.pdbx_strand_id
1 'polypeptide(L)'
;MTFWTDGTYGVQAPLTDEAVREAEALLGVRLPEALLDLLRVQNGGTVADEWSAFPTTEPTSWAPDHVPFDSLMGIGTAEGTLSLLDTPYLVEEWGLPSPVVLLTGDGHTWIALDYREPGEPSVVWLDAEDESELQLAPDLGTFLTGLVPGNSFD
;
A
#
# COMPACT_ATOMS: atom_id res chain seq x y z
N MET A 1 -12.69 16.71 -3.63
CA MET A 1 -11.34 16.63 -3.05
C MET A 1 -10.61 15.52 -3.81
N THR A 2 -9.29 15.62 -3.93
CA THR A 2 -8.45 14.66 -4.68
C THR A 2 -7.75 13.74 -3.69
N PHE A 3 -7.62 12.45 -4.04
CA PHE A 3 -6.94 11.46 -3.21
C PHE A 3 -5.46 11.80 -2.93
N TRP A 4 -4.80 12.48 -3.88
CA TRP A 4 -3.41 12.88 -3.78
C TRP A 4 -3.25 14.32 -3.28
N THR A 5 -2.17 14.56 -2.55
CA THR A 5 -1.69 15.94 -2.29
C THR A 5 -0.99 16.52 -3.53
N ASP A 6 -0.76 17.84 -3.54
CA ASP A 6 0.02 18.52 -4.59
C ASP A 6 1.55 18.24 -4.52
N GLY A 7 2.00 17.42 -3.55
CA GLY A 7 3.40 17.09 -3.33
C GLY A 7 3.96 16.11 -4.37
N THR A 8 5.26 16.20 -4.64
CA THR A 8 5.96 15.33 -5.61
C THR A 8 6.81 14.23 -4.95
N TYR A 9 6.82 14.15 -3.62
CA TYR A 9 7.60 13.14 -2.91
C TYR A 9 7.00 11.75 -3.16
N GLY A 10 7.83 10.77 -3.51
CA GLY A 10 7.40 9.40 -3.84
C GLY A 10 6.69 9.22 -5.19
N VAL A 11 6.44 10.32 -5.93
CA VAL A 11 5.78 10.27 -7.24
C VAL A 11 6.72 9.71 -8.30
N GLN A 12 6.31 8.64 -8.96
CA GLN A 12 7.02 8.01 -10.07
C GLN A 12 6.65 8.66 -11.42
N ALA A 13 7.29 8.22 -12.50
CA ALA A 13 6.91 8.62 -13.86
C ALA A 13 5.43 8.22 -14.14
N PRO A 14 4.70 8.94 -15.02
CA PRO A 14 3.32 8.61 -15.35
C PRO A 14 3.16 7.14 -15.73
N LEU A 15 2.13 6.48 -15.17
CA LEU A 15 1.93 5.06 -15.35
C LEU A 15 1.62 4.72 -16.81
N THR A 16 2.29 3.71 -17.34
CA THR A 16 2.05 3.18 -18.69
C THR A 16 1.65 1.72 -18.61
N ASP A 17 0.90 1.24 -19.61
CA ASP A 17 0.49 -0.17 -19.68
C ASP A 17 1.71 -1.12 -19.72
N GLU A 18 2.81 -0.68 -20.32
CA GLU A 18 4.05 -1.46 -20.35
C GLU A 18 4.67 -1.57 -18.97
N ALA A 19 4.74 -0.46 -18.22
CA ALA A 19 5.24 -0.48 -16.84
C ALA A 19 4.38 -1.37 -15.93
N VAL A 20 3.04 -1.38 -16.12
CA VAL A 20 2.14 -2.29 -15.41
C VAL A 20 2.45 -3.75 -15.75
N ARG A 21 2.59 -4.07 -17.04
CA ARG A 21 2.90 -5.43 -17.49
C ARG A 21 4.24 -5.94 -16.95
N GLU A 22 5.25 -5.07 -16.92
CA GLU A 22 6.56 -5.38 -16.35
C GLU A 22 6.49 -5.57 -14.83
N ALA A 23 5.75 -4.71 -14.12
CA ALA A 23 5.54 -4.82 -12.68
C ALA A 23 4.82 -6.13 -12.30
N GLU A 24 3.71 -6.45 -12.96
CA GLU A 24 2.96 -7.69 -12.74
C GLU A 24 3.82 -8.93 -13.02
N ALA A 25 4.65 -8.88 -14.07
CA ALA A 25 5.57 -9.97 -14.40
C ALA A 25 6.68 -10.14 -13.34
N LEU A 26 7.21 -9.03 -12.81
CA LEU A 26 8.23 -9.02 -11.76
C LEU A 26 7.66 -9.53 -10.43
N LEU A 27 6.49 -9.04 -10.05
CA LEU A 27 5.81 -9.39 -8.80
C LEU A 27 5.13 -10.76 -8.85
N GLY A 28 4.92 -11.31 -10.05
CA GLY A 28 4.29 -12.61 -10.25
C GLY A 28 2.78 -12.60 -9.97
N VAL A 29 2.14 -11.44 -9.96
CA VAL A 29 0.72 -11.25 -9.63
C VAL A 29 0.03 -10.32 -10.63
N ARG A 30 -1.30 -10.34 -10.64
CA ARG A 30 -2.12 -9.32 -11.32
C ARG A 30 -2.49 -8.26 -10.30
N LEU A 31 -2.24 -6.99 -10.60
CA LEU A 31 -2.55 -5.90 -9.70
C LEU A 31 -4.06 -5.56 -9.76
N PRO A 32 -4.70 -5.19 -8.63
CA PRO A 32 -6.10 -4.78 -8.61
C PRO A 32 -6.36 -3.59 -9.52
N GLU A 33 -7.47 -3.59 -10.26
CA GLU A 33 -7.81 -2.46 -11.15
C GLU A 33 -7.98 -1.15 -10.35
N ALA A 34 -8.51 -1.22 -9.12
CA ALA A 34 -8.64 -0.07 -8.24
C ALA A 34 -7.29 0.60 -7.90
N LEU A 35 -6.21 -0.20 -7.81
CA LEU A 35 -4.86 0.34 -7.63
C LEU A 35 -4.40 1.06 -8.89
N LEU A 36 -4.57 0.41 -10.05
CA LEU A 36 -4.14 0.96 -11.33
C LEU A 36 -4.88 2.26 -11.65
N ASP A 37 -6.17 2.36 -11.33
CA ASP A 37 -6.93 3.59 -11.50
C ASP A 37 -6.40 4.75 -10.66
N LEU A 38 -5.98 4.51 -9.42
CA LEU A 38 -5.29 5.51 -8.60
C LEU A 38 -3.94 5.90 -9.21
N LEU A 39 -3.13 4.90 -9.57
CA LEU A 39 -1.78 5.11 -10.10
C LEU A 39 -1.75 5.79 -11.48
N ARG A 40 -2.82 5.67 -12.27
CA ARG A 40 -3.01 6.39 -13.53
C ARG A 40 -3.29 7.88 -13.32
N VAL A 41 -3.91 8.26 -12.19
CA VAL A 41 -4.08 9.67 -11.83
C VAL A 41 -2.75 10.26 -11.35
N GLN A 42 -2.07 9.55 -10.44
CA GLN A 42 -0.72 9.87 -10.01
C GLN A 42 -0.01 8.59 -9.56
N ASN A 43 1.18 8.32 -10.10
CA ASN A 43 1.88 7.06 -9.89
C ASN A 43 2.67 7.07 -8.56
N GLY A 44 1.95 6.98 -7.46
CA GLY A 44 2.48 7.01 -6.10
C GLY A 44 2.60 8.41 -5.51
N GLY A 45 2.97 8.48 -4.23
CA GLY A 45 3.21 9.71 -3.49
C GLY A 45 2.35 9.83 -2.23
N THR A 46 2.22 11.06 -1.72
CA THR A 46 1.52 11.36 -0.47
C THR A 46 0.00 11.40 -0.67
N VAL A 47 -0.71 10.66 0.17
CA VAL A 47 -2.18 10.60 0.27
C VAL A 47 -2.67 11.82 1.04
N ALA A 48 -3.75 12.43 0.58
CA ALA A 48 -4.33 13.60 1.23
C ALA A 48 -4.92 13.26 2.61
N ASP A 49 -4.89 14.23 3.52
CA ASP A 49 -5.26 14.05 4.92
C ASP A 49 -6.67 13.48 5.12
N GLU A 50 -7.59 13.71 4.18
CA GLU A 50 -8.95 13.18 4.24
C GLU A 50 -9.06 11.66 4.03
N TRP A 51 -7.98 10.98 3.62
CA TRP A 51 -7.90 9.53 3.38
C TRP A 51 -6.66 8.88 4.02
N SER A 52 -6.00 9.57 4.94
CA SER A 52 -4.68 9.17 5.45
C SER A 52 -4.70 8.15 6.60
N ALA A 53 -5.85 7.56 6.92
CA ALA A 53 -5.95 6.50 7.93
C ALA A 53 -7.06 5.49 7.62
N PHE A 54 -6.87 4.26 8.11
CA PHE A 54 -7.87 3.20 8.07
C PHE A 54 -8.26 2.76 9.49
N PRO A 55 -9.55 2.80 9.88
CA PRO A 55 -9.99 2.37 11.20
C PRO A 55 -9.82 0.85 11.41
N THR A 56 -9.43 0.44 12.60
CA THR A 56 -9.35 -0.97 13.02
C THR A 56 -10.23 -1.23 14.25
N THR A 57 -10.74 -2.45 14.38
CA THR A 57 -11.49 -2.89 15.58
C THR A 57 -10.60 -3.57 16.62
N GLU A 58 -9.36 -3.86 16.24
CA GLU A 58 -8.34 -4.52 17.05
C GLU A 58 -7.10 -3.62 17.11
N PRO A 59 -6.41 -3.55 18.25
CA PRO A 59 -5.24 -2.72 18.41
C PRO A 59 -4.07 -3.26 17.60
N THR A 60 -3.29 -2.35 17.02
CA THR A 60 -1.99 -2.64 16.40
C THR A 60 -0.87 -2.07 17.28
N SER A 61 0.38 -2.34 16.91
CA SER A 61 1.56 -1.69 17.50
C SER A 61 1.57 -0.17 17.28
N TRP A 62 0.90 0.31 16.23
CA TRP A 62 0.80 1.72 15.89
C TRP A 62 -0.22 2.46 16.76
N ALA A 63 -1.46 1.98 16.80
CA ALA A 63 -2.56 2.62 17.51
C ALA A 63 -3.65 1.61 17.93
N PRO A 64 -4.46 1.95 18.94
CA PRO A 64 -5.50 1.04 19.43
C PRO A 64 -6.68 0.83 18.45
N ASP A 65 -6.87 1.72 17.48
CA ASP A 65 -8.09 1.79 16.68
C ASP A 65 -7.90 2.21 15.21
N HIS A 66 -6.65 2.33 14.73
CA HIS A 66 -6.38 2.65 13.33
C HIS A 66 -4.95 2.29 12.89
N VAL A 67 -4.72 2.38 11.58
CA VAL A 67 -3.40 2.33 10.94
C VAL A 67 -3.22 3.52 9.98
N PRO A 68 -1.98 4.02 9.79
CA PRO A 68 -1.71 5.15 8.91
C PRO A 68 -1.69 4.70 7.44
N PHE A 69 -2.15 5.58 6.55
CA PHE A 69 -2.07 5.41 5.11
C PHE A 69 -1.76 6.76 4.44
N ASP A 70 -0.66 7.37 4.88
CA ASP A 70 -0.22 8.71 4.47
C ASP A 70 0.43 8.76 3.08
N SER A 71 0.72 7.60 2.52
CA SER A 71 1.44 7.45 1.27
C SER A 71 1.07 6.15 0.58
N LEU A 72 1.23 6.14 -0.74
CA LEU A 72 1.07 4.96 -1.56
C LEU A 72 2.27 4.89 -2.51
N MET A 73 2.95 3.75 -2.53
CA MET A 73 4.04 3.48 -3.45
C MET A 73 3.53 3.46 -4.89
N GLY A 74 4.35 3.94 -5.81
CA GLY A 74 4.08 3.85 -7.25
C GLY A 74 4.82 2.68 -7.91
N ILE A 75 4.63 2.55 -9.21
CA ILE A 75 5.39 1.64 -10.07
C ILE A 75 6.46 2.44 -10.80
N GLY A 76 7.73 2.28 -10.43
CA GLY A 76 8.82 2.99 -11.07
C GLY A 76 10.13 2.79 -10.35
N THR A 77 11.16 3.48 -10.82
CA THR A 77 12.53 3.36 -10.31
C THR A 77 13.14 4.74 -10.05
N ALA A 78 12.33 5.71 -9.63
CA ALA A 78 12.85 7.03 -9.30
C ALA A 78 13.87 6.92 -8.15
N GLU A 79 15.04 7.55 -8.34
CA GLU A 79 16.14 7.42 -7.38
C GLU A 79 15.73 7.92 -5.99
N GLY A 80 16.07 7.14 -4.95
CA GLY A 80 15.79 7.49 -3.57
C GLY A 80 14.33 7.33 -3.16
N THR A 81 13.51 6.61 -3.92
CA THR A 81 12.12 6.29 -3.58
C THR A 81 11.89 4.78 -3.58
N LEU A 82 11.11 4.29 -2.63
CA LEU A 82 10.57 2.94 -2.66
C LEU A 82 9.37 2.88 -3.60
N SER A 83 9.19 1.72 -4.22
CA SER A 83 8.14 1.43 -5.18
C SER A 83 7.56 0.03 -4.94
N LEU A 84 6.45 -0.28 -5.61
CA LEU A 84 5.92 -1.64 -5.61
C LEU A 84 6.96 -2.67 -6.09
N LEU A 85 7.89 -2.26 -6.97
CA LEU A 85 8.90 -3.14 -7.55
C LEU A 85 9.94 -3.62 -6.52
N ASP A 86 10.07 -2.90 -5.41
CA ASP A 86 10.99 -3.23 -4.32
C ASP A 86 10.42 -4.29 -3.36
N THR A 87 9.13 -4.64 -3.53
CA THR A 87 8.43 -5.64 -2.71
C THR A 87 9.25 -6.92 -2.48
N PRO A 88 9.82 -7.60 -3.50
CA PRO A 88 10.53 -8.85 -3.25
C PRO A 88 11.76 -8.69 -2.34
N TYR A 89 12.49 -7.58 -2.50
CA TYR A 89 13.64 -7.26 -1.65
C TYR A 89 13.20 -6.95 -0.22
N LEU A 90 12.16 -6.13 -0.06
CA LEU A 90 11.65 -5.72 1.26
C LEU A 90 11.03 -6.88 2.03
N VAL A 91 10.30 -7.77 1.34
CA VAL A 91 9.75 -8.99 1.95
C VAL A 91 10.87 -9.89 2.48
N GLU A 92 11.98 -10.03 1.75
CA GLU A 92 13.14 -10.81 2.22
C GLU A 92 13.86 -10.12 3.38
N GLU A 93 14.15 -8.82 3.26
CA GLU A 93 14.87 -8.02 4.27
C GLU A 93 14.15 -8.05 5.62
N TRP A 94 12.83 -7.92 5.61
CA TRP A 94 12.01 -7.82 6.83
C TRP A 94 11.33 -9.14 7.23
N GLY A 95 11.58 -10.23 6.51
CA GLY A 95 11.01 -11.55 6.83
C GLY A 95 9.48 -11.60 6.75
N LEU A 96 8.87 -10.80 5.87
CA LEU A 96 7.42 -10.67 5.76
C LEU A 96 6.76 -11.91 5.15
N PRO A 97 5.46 -12.15 5.41
CA PRO A 97 4.70 -13.18 4.70
C PRO A 97 4.70 -12.95 3.18
N SER A 98 4.54 -14.03 2.43
CA SER A 98 4.63 -14.03 0.96
C SER A 98 3.71 -15.09 0.35
N PRO A 99 3.10 -14.87 -0.84
CA PRO A 99 3.24 -13.68 -1.68
C PRO A 99 2.38 -12.50 -1.24
N VAL A 100 2.99 -11.31 -1.16
CA VAL A 100 2.34 -10.02 -0.90
C VAL A 100 2.90 -8.95 -1.83
N VAL A 101 2.20 -7.81 -1.98
CA VAL A 101 2.70 -6.60 -2.65
C VAL A 101 2.56 -5.41 -1.70
N LEU A 102 3.68 -4.76 -1.38
CA LEU A 102 3.70 -3.66 -0.41
C LEU A 102 3.13 -2.38 -1.04
N LEU A 103 2.17 -1.76 -0.36
CA LEU A 103 1.54 -0.52 -0.77
C LEU A 103 2.19 0.68 -0.09
N THR A 104 2.54 0.56 1.18
CA THR A 104 3.28 1.56 1.96
C THR A 104 3.88 0.92 3.21
N GLY A 105 4.85 1.61 3.82
CA GLY A 105 5.46 1.22 5.07
C GLY A 105 6.67 2.09 5.43
N ASP A 106 7.10 1.97 6.67
CA ASP A 106 8.20 2.78 7.25
C ASP A 106 9.46 1.97 7.57
N GLY A 107 9.45 0.66 7.26
CA GLY A 107 10.49 -0.29 7.60
C GLY A 107 10.09 -1.23 8.73
N HIS A 108 9.27 -0.77 9.69
CA HIS A 108 8.81 -1.60 10.80
C HIS A 108 7.42 -2.19 10.51
N THR A 109 6.57 -1.37 9.89
CA THR A 109 5.19 -1.71 9.61
C THR A 109 4.84 -1.47 8.16
N TRP A 110 3.92 -2.29 7.64
CA TRP A 110 3.57 -2.32 6.23
C TRP A 110 2.08 -2.52 6.01
N ILE A 111 1.52 -1.83 5.02
CA ILE A 111 0.23 -2.17 4.43
C ILE A 111 0.50 -2.84 3.08
N ALA A 112 -0.09 -4.02 2.88
CA ALA A 112 0.16 -4.85 1.70
C ALA A 112 -1.11 -5.45 1.11
N LEU A 113 -1.06 -5.76 -0.18
CA LEU A 113 -1.97 -6.68 -0.85
C LEU A 113 -1.52 -8.11 -0.60
N ASP A 114 -2.40 -8.94 -0.04
CA ASP A 114 -2.09 -10.33 0.31
C ASP A 114 -2.62 -11.31 -0.75
N TYR A 115 -1.70 -12.02 -1.40
CA TYR A 115 -1.98 -12.99 -2.46
C TYR A 115 -1.78 -14.44 -2.01
N ARG A 116 -1.65 -14.70 -0.70
CA ARG A 116 -1.50 -16.07 -0.18
C ARG A 116 -2.71 -16.94 -0.50
N GLU A 117 -3.88 -16.33 -0.61
CA GLU A 117 -5.13 -16.98 -1.03
C GLU A 117 -5.47 -16.66 -2.50
N PRO A 118 -6.11 -17.58 -3.24
CA PRO A 118 -6.48 -17.36 -4.63
C PRO A 118 -7.66 -16.38 -4.75
N GLY A 119 -7.58 -15.46 -5.70
CA GLY A 119 -8.67 -14.52 -6.02
C GLY A 119 -8.20 -13.08 -6.01
N GLU A 120 -9.11 -12.19 -5.62
CA GLU A 120 -8.78 -10.78 -5.34
C GLU A 120 -8.00 -10.71 -4.02
N PRO A 121 -6.86 -10.01 -3.96
CA PRO A 121 -6.06 -9.94 -2.75
C PRO A 121 -6.75 -9.10 -1.66
N SER A 122 -6.69 -9.57 -0.42
CA SER A 122 -7.07 -8.76 0.73
C SER A 122 -6.03 -7.69 1.03
N VAL A 123 -6.41 -6.69 1.82
CA VAL A 123 -5.45 -5.69 2.34
C VAL A 123 -5.12 -6.05 3.79
N VAL A 124 -3.83 -6.11 4.10
CA VAL A 124 -3.31 -6.55 5.40
C VAL A 124 -2.31 -5.54 5.96
N TRP A 125 -2.36 -5.35 7.27
CA TRP A 125 -1.31 -4.71 8.07
C TRP A 125 -0.33 -5.77 8.53
N LEU A 126 0.96 -5.51 8.38
CA LEU A 126 2.06 -6.37 8.79
C LEU A 126 2.98 -5.60 9.72
N ASP A 127 3.31 -6.19 10.86
CA ASP A 127 4.33 -5.70 11.78
C ASP A 127 5.51 -6.67 11.77
N ALA A 128 6.68 -6.19 11.33
CA ALA A 128 7.89 -6.99 11.24
C ALA A 128 8.58 -7.21 12.59
N GLU A 129 8.39 -6.30 13.57
CA GLU A 129 9.04 -6.41 14.88
C GLU A 129 8.26 -7.34 15.81
N ASP A 130 6.94 -7.21 15.83
CA ASP A 130 6.03 -8.01 16.66
C ASP A 130 5.63 -9.33 15.98
N GLU A 131 6.05 -9.57 14.74
CA GLU A 131 5.67 -10.72 13.89
C GLU A 131 4.14 -10.90 13.86
N SER A 132 3.39 -9.79 13.75
CA SER A 132 1.93 -9.78 13.81
C SER A 132 1.30 -9.28 12.51
N GLU A 133 0.09 -9.75 12.21
CA GLU A 133 -0.65 -9.35 11.03
C GLU A 133 -2.13 -9.11 11.37
N LEU A 134 -2.75 -8.15 10.70
CA LEU A 134 -4.17 -7.83 10.84
C LEU A 134 -4.77 -7.59 9.45
N GLN A 135 -5.80 -8.37 9.09
CA GLN A 135 -6.54 -8.12 7.86
C GLN A 135 -7.36 -6.82 8.01
N LEU A 136 -7.09 -5.84 7.16
CA LEU A 136 -7.75 -4.53 7.15
C LEU A 136 -9.03 -4.55 6.31
N ALA A 137 -8.98 -5.19 5.13
CA ALA A 137 -10.11 -5.27 4.23
C ALA A 137 -10.09 -6.54 3.37
N PRO A 138 -11.24 -7.02 2.88
CA PRO A 138 -11.30 -8.18 1.98
C PRO A 138 -10.73 -7.90 0.58
N ASP A 139 -10.65 -6.65 0.16
CA ASP A 139 -10.13 -6.21 -1.12
C ASP A 139 -9.73 -4.72 -1.07
N LEU A 140 -8.96 -4.27 -2.07
CA LEU A 140 -8.49 -2.88 -2.12
C LEU A 140 -9.63 -1.87 -2.29
N GLY A 141 -10.70 -2.21 -3.01
CA GLY A 141 -11.85 -1.31 -3.16
C GLY A 141 -12.51 -1.03 -1.82
N THR A 142 -12.77 -2.07 -1.05
CA THR A 142 -13.32 -1.98 0.31
C THR A 142 -12.39 -1.17 1.22
N PHE A 143 -11.07 -1.41 1.16
CA PHE A 143 -10.07 -0.63 1.90
C PHE A 143 -10.18 0.87 1.60
N LEU A 144 -10.12 1.24 0.31
CA LEU A 144 -10.17 2.63 -0.14
C LEU A 144 -11.47 3.34 0.27
N THR A 145 -12.62 2.64 0.24
CA THR A 145 -13.89 3.22 0.71
C THR A 145 -13.98 3.40 2.23
N GLY A 146 -13.16 2.67 2.99
CA GLY A 146 -13.10 2.74 4.44
C GLY A 146 -12.08 3.76 4.98
N LEU A 147 -11.29 4.38 4.10
CA LEU A 147 -10.34 5.43 4.50
C LEU A 147 -11.07 6.65 5.06
N VAL A 148 -10.50 7.21 6.12
CA VAL A 148 -11.02 8.39 6.82
C VAL A 148 -9.90 9.40 7.05
N PRO A 149 -10.23 10.64 7.45
CA PRO A 149 -9.20 11.61 7.74
C PRO A 149 -8.31 11.18 8.91
N GLY A 150 -6.99 11.22 8.77
CA GLY A 150 -6.07 10.81 9.84
C GLY A 150 -6.23 11.62 11.13
N ASN A 151 -6.62 12.88 11.01
CA ASN A 151 -6.95 13.76 12.14
C ASN A 151 -8.30 13.46 12.82
N SER A 152 -9.03 12.42 12.37
CA SER A 152 -10.24 11.95 13.04
C SER A 152 -9.92 11.13 14.30
N PHE A 153 -8.67 10.73 14.46
CA PHE A 153 -8.16 10.01 15.61
C PHE A 153 -7.34 10.99 16.47
N ASP A 154 -7.71 11.11 17.76
CA ASP A 154 -7.13 12.05 18.74
C ASP A 154 -5.80 11.55 19.32
#